data_AF-A0A3A9K1M8-F1
#
_entry.id   AF-A0A3A9K1M8-F1
#
_cell.length_a   1.000
_cell.length_b   1.000
_cell.length_c   1.000
_cell.angle_alpha   90.00
_cell.angle_beta   90.00
_cell.angle_gamma   90.00
#
_symmetry.space_group_name_H-M   'P 1'
#
loop_
_entity.id
_entity.type
_entity.pdbx_description
1 polymer ?
#
loop_
_entity_poly.entity_id
_entity_poly.type
_entity_poly.pdbx_seq_one_letter_code
_entity_poly.pdbx_strand_id
1 'polypeptide(L)' 'MHMSKAGIYDQLISEYGEKFTQEQADYAVENLD' A
#
# COMPACT_ATOMS: atom_id res chain seq x y z
N MET A 1 -6.17 11.62 -10.72
CA MET A 1 -6.75 10.50 -9.94
C MET A 1 -5.81 10.25 -8.78
N HIS A 2 -6.28 10.41 -7.53
CA HIS A 2 -5.54 9.94 -6.36
C HIS A 2 -6.06 8.54 -6.04
N MET A 3 -5.15 7.58 -5.88
CA MET A 3 -5.53 6.27 -5.37
C MET A 3 -6.04 6.42 -3.94
N SER A 4 -7.07 5.66 -3.58
CA SER A 4 -7.50 5.56 -2.19
C SER A 4 -6.42 4.85 -1.37
N LYS A 5 -6.41 5.04 -0.05
CA LYS A 5 -5.51 4.30 0.87
C LYS A 5 -5.61 2.79 0.66
N ALA A 6 -6.81 2.25 0.45
CA ALA A 6 -7.01 0.84 0.12
C ALA A 6 -6.35 0.43 -1.21
N GLY A 7 -6.48 1.25 -2.25
CA GLY A 7 -5.81 0.96 -3.53
C GLY A 7 -4.29 1.00 -3.42
N ILE A 8 -3.74 1.88 -2.56
CA ILE A 8 -2.31 1.94 -2.30
C ILE A 8 -1.85 0.71 -1.51
N TYR A 9 -2.61 0.30 -0.49
CA TYR A 9 -2.36 -0.94 0.26
C TYR A 9 -2.28 -2.15 -0.69
N ASP A 10 -3.31 -2.34 -1.50
CA ASP A 10 -3.41 -3.46 -2.45
C ASP A 10 -2.22 -3.48 -3.42
N GLN A 11 -1.77 -2.30 -3.86
CA GLN A 11 -0.62 -2.17 -4.75
C GLN A 11 0.71 -2.51 -4.06
N LEU A 12 0.86 -2.20 -2.78
CA LEU A 12 2.09 -2.47 -2.02
C LEU A 12 2.29 -3.97 -1.74
N ILE A 13 1.19 -4.69 -1.46
CA ILE A 13 1.22 -6.14 -1.22
C ILE A 13 1.05 -6.99 -2.49
N SER A 14 0.79 -6.35 -3.63
CA SER A 14 0.59 -7.03 -4.91
C SER A 14 1.82 -7.85 -5.32
N GLU A 15 1.57 -9.05 -5.84
CA GLU A 15 2.62 -9.95 -6.34
C GLU A 15 3.41 -9.38 -7.53
N TYR A 16 2.83 -8.35 -8.19
CA TYR A 16 3.41 -7.64 -9.33
C TYR A 16 4.16 -6.34 -8.92
N GLY A 17 4.17 -6.00 -7.62
CA GLY A 17 4.82 -4.81 -7.06
C GLY A 17 6.14 -5.10 -6.32
N GLU A 18 6.50 -4.22 -5.38
CA GLU A 18 7.71 -4.35 -4.54
C GLU A 18 7.61 -5.44 -3.46
N LYS A 19 6.45 -6.11 -3.35
CA LYS A 19 6.17 -7.20 -2.39
C LYS A 19 6.47 -6.81 -0.95
N PHE A 20 5.96 -5.65 -0.55
CA PHE A 20 6.02 -5.25 0.85
C PHE A 20 5.26 -6.23 1.73
N THR A 21 5.69 -6.37 2.98
CA THR A 21 4.90 -7.10 3.97
C THR A 21 3.61 -6.34 4.26
N GLN A 22 2.59 -7.04 4.77
CA GLN A 22 1.33 -6.40 5.18
C GLN A 22 1.57 -5.26 6.17
N GLU A 23 2.45 -5.46 7.17
CA GLU A 23 2.80 -4.43 8.15
C GLU A 23 3.45 -3.19 7.53
N GLN A 24 4.29 -3.37 6.51
CA GLN A 24 4.90 -2.25 5.79
C GLN A 24 3.87 -1.49 4.96
N ALA A 25 2.94 -2.21 4.34
CA ALA A 25 1.84 -1.59 3.60
C ALA A 25 0.89 -0.83 4.53
N ASP A 26 0.55 -1.39 5.69
CA ASP A 26 -0.25 -0.74 6.73
C ASP A 26 0.41 0.56 7.21
N TYR A 27 1.70 0.50 7.56
CA TYR A 27 2.46 1.68 7.96
C TYR A 27 2.45 2.75 6.85
N ALA A 28 2.70 2.35 5.60
CA ALA A 28 2.71 3.29 4.49
C ALA A 28 1.37 4.01 4.34
N VAL A 29 0.24 3.29 4.36
CA VAL A 29 -1.08 3.90 4.17
C VAL A 29 -1.55 4.75 5.35
N GLU A 30 -1.14 4.40 6.56
CA GLU A 30 -1.38 5.21 7.76
C GLU A 30 -0.64 6.56 7.70
N ASN A 31 0.54 6.59 7.09
CA ASN A 31 1.40 7.78 6.99
C ASN A 31 1.22 8.59 5.70
N LEU A 32 0.19 8.30 4.90
CA LEU A 32 -0.21 9.12 3.74
C LEU A 32 -1.22 10.19 4.15
N ASP A 33 -0.86 11.46 3.95
CA ASP A 33 -1.72 12.64 4.07
C ASP A 33 -2.59 12.89 2.83
#